data_AF-A0A853PVG8-F1
#
_entry.id   AF-A0A853PVG8-F1
#
_cell.length_a   1.000
_cell.length_b   1.000
_cell.length_c   1.000
_cell.angle_alpha   90.00
_cell.angle_beta   90.00
_cell.angle_gamma   90.00
#
_symmetry.space_group_name_H-M   'P 1'
#
loop_
_entity.id
_entity.type
_entity.pdbx_description
1 polymer ?
#
loop_
_entity_poly.entity_id
_entity_poly.type
_entity_poly.pdbx_seq_one_letter_code
_entity_poly.pdbx_strand_id
1 'polypeptide(L)'
;MTPKDYIIAKINELQDLSIALCVKYAYEKATNYHVIEVAPESIRRGNKQYMEWEYSIWKEFADLFPDEDLLISEEDKTNDMTNLIYSYNGFDFVSEVRKSGIYFKMDFGLLCSDVDYSFAA
;
A
#
# COMPACT_ATOMS: atom_id res chain seq x y z
N MET A 1 12.22 -19.92 -3.33
CA MET A 1 11.42 -18.78 -2.83
C MET A 1 10.08 -18.84 -3.55
N THR A 2 8.96 -18.75 -2.84
CA THR A 2 7.64 -18.70 -3.49
C THR A 2 7.28 -17.25 -3.87
N PRO A 3 6.33 -17.02 -4.80
CA PRO A 3 5.86 -15.67 -5.11
C PRO A 3 5.36 -14.91 -3.86
N LYS A 4 4.68 -15.63 -2.97
CA LYS A 4 4.17 -15.10 -1.70
C LYS A 4 5.29 -14.63 -0.78
N ASP A 5 6.32 -15.46 -0.61
CA ASP A 5 7.48 -15.10 0.22
C ASP A 5 8.22 -13.89 -0.34
N TYR A 6 8.36 -13.82 -1.67
CA TYR A 6 9.00 -12.70 -2.35
C TYR A 6 8.21 -11.39 -2.15
N ILE A 7 6.89 -11.40 -2.35
CA ILE A 7 6.04 -10.23 -2.14
C ILE A 7 6.13 -9.75 -0.69
N ILE A 8 6.05 -10.66 0.28
CA ILE A 8 6.18 -10.33 1.69
C ILE A 8 7.56 -9.70 1.97
N ALA A 9 8.64 -10.24 1.39
CA ALA A 9 9.97 -9.67 1.54
C ALA A 9 10.06 -8.24 0.98
N LYS A 10 9.50 -7.99 -0.21
CA LYS A 10 9.44 -6.64 -0.80
C LYS A 10 8.61 -5.66 0.04
N ILE A 11 7.48 -6.11 0.59
CA ILE A 11 6.67 -5.27 1.48
C ILE A 11 7.43 -4.94 2.78
N ASN A 12 8.29 -5.84 3.27
CA ASN A 12 9.15 -5.54 4.42
C ASN A 12 10.24 -4.52 4.06
N GLU A 13 10.85 -4.59 2.87
CA GLU A 13 11.77 -3.54 2.39
C GLU A 13 11.10 -2.17 2.33
N LEU A 14 9.82 -2.12 1.93
CA LEU A 14 9.04 -0.87 1.90
C LEU A 14 8.86 -0.26 3.29
N GLN A 15 8.74 -1.09 4.34
CA GLN A 15 8.59 -0.62 5.72
C GLN A 15 9.84 0.10 6.22
N ASP A 16 11.02 -0.38 5.82
CA ASP A 16 12.30 0.25 6.17
C ASP A 16 12.43 1.67 5.61
N LEU A 17 11.69 2.00 4.54
CA LEU A 17 11.64 3.36 3.99
C LEU A 17 10.87 4.35 4.88
N SER A 18 10.21 3.89 5.95
CA SER A 18 9.47 4.72 6.91
C SER A 18 8.41 5.63 6.26
N ILE A 19 7.83 5.18 5.14
CA ILE A 19 6.75 5.89 4.44
C ILE A 19 5.43 5.58 5.16
N ALA A 20 4.62 6.61 5.42
CA ALA A 20 3.32 6.48 6.08
C ALA A 20 2.25 5.84 5.17
N LEU A 21 2.38 4.55 4.88
CA LEU A 21 1.47 3.77 4.02
C LEU A 21 0.84 2.61 4.79
N CYS A 22 -0.39 2.29 4.45
CA CYS A 22 -1.03 1.01 4.73
C CYS A 22 -0.88 0.12 3.51
N VAL A 23 -0.50 -1.13 3.72
CA VAL A 23 -0.36 -2.13 2.67
C VAL A 23 -1.10 -3.39 3.10
N LYS A 24 -1.95 -3.91 2.22
CA LYS A 24 -2.61 -5.21 2.37
C LYS A 24 -2.22 -6.07 1.20
N TYR A 25 -2.01 -7.35 1.45
CA TYR A 25 -1.71 -8.32 0.42
C TYR A 25 -2.57 -9.56 0.60
N ALA A 26 -3.27 -9.94 -0.47
CA ALA A 26 -4.10 -11.12 -0.56
C ALA A 26 -3.76 -11.93 -1.81
N TYR A 27 -4.19 -13.19 -1.81
CA TYR A 27 -4.13 -14.03 -3.00
C TYR A 27 -5.55 -14.40 -3.44
N GLU A 28 -5.98 -13.83 -4.56
CA GLU A 28 -7.29 -14.06 -5.15
C GLU A 28 -7.30 -15.40 -5.88
N LYS A 29 -7.96 -16.40 -5.27
CA LYS A 29 -7.94 -17.78 -5.79
C LYS A 29 -8.73 -17.96 -7.08
N ALA A 30 -9.70 -17.07 -7.37
CA ALA A 30 -10.56 -17.19 -8.54
C ALA A 30 -9.81 -16.84 -9.83
N THR A 31 -8.95 -15.81 -9.76
CA THR A 31 -8.18 -15.28 -10.88
C THR A 31 -6.71 -15.73 -10.84
N ASN A 32 -6.25 -16.29 -9.72
CA ASN A 32 -4.84 -16.55 -9.40
C ASN A 32 -3.99 -15.28 -9.32
N TYR A 33 -4.58 -14.15 -8.95
CA TYR A 33 -3.85 -12.90 -8.81
C TYR A 33 -3.26 -12.74 -7.41
N HIS A 34 -2.04 -12.22 -7.38
CA HIS A 34 -1.47 -11.59 -6.20
C HIS A 34 -1.94 -10.14 -6.13
N VAL A 35 -2.78 -9.80 -5.15
CA VAL A 35 -3.37 -8.46 -5.03
C VAL A 35 -2.74 -7.71 -3.87
N ILE A 36 -2.11 -6.58 -4.15
CA ILE A 36 -1.54 -5.66 -3.17
C ILE A 36 -2.32 -4.35 -3.20
N GLU A 37 -3.04 -4.05 -2.12
CA GLU A 37 -3.70 -2.77 -1.93
C GLU A 37 -2.83 -1.84 -1.11
N VAL A 38 -2.72 -0.59 -1.56
CA VAL A 38 -1.89 0.43 -0.92
C VAL A 38 -2.69 1.69 -0.70
N ALA A 39 -2.67 2.19 0.54
CA ALA A 39 -3.33 3.43 0.93
C ALA A 39 -2.39 4.31 1.79
N PRO A 40 -2.55 5.64 1.81
CA PRO A 40 -3.46 6.42 0.98
C PRO A 40 -2.92 6.63 -0.44
N GLU A 41 -3.84 6.74 -1.41
CA GLU A 41 -3.53 6.98 -2.83
C GLU A 41 -2.67 8.24 -3.05
N SER A 42 -2.88 9.28 -2.21
CA SER A 42 -2.11 10.52 -2.26
C SER A 42 -0.61 10.31 -2.06
N ILE A 43 -0.22 9.38 -1.18
CA ILE A 43 1.18 9.02 -0.97
C ILE A 43 1.66 8.08 -2.07
N ARG A 44 0.83 7.10 -2.46
CA ARG A 44 1.15 6.14 -3.52
C ARG A 44 1.55 6.84 -4.83
N ARG A 45 0.80 7.87 -5.23
CA ARG A 45 1.06 8.67 -6.44
C ARG A 45 2.01 9.85 -6.22
N GLY A 46 2.22 10.27 -4.98
CA GLY A 46 3.01 11.46 -4.63
C GLY A 46 4.42 11.19 -4.13
N ASN A 47 4.74 9.96 -3.72
CA ASN A 47 6.02 9.60 -3.13
C ASN A 47 6.94 8.89 -4.14
N LYS A 48 8.07 9.52 -4.49
CA LYS A 48 9.04 8.99 -5.46
C LYS A 48 9.67 7.67 -5.04
N GLN A 49 10.00 7.51 -3.76
CA GLN A 49 10.61 6.28 -3.25
C GLN A 49 9.64 5.10 -3.34
N TYR A 50 8.35 5.34 -3.03
CA TYR A 50 7.32 4.34 -3.25
C TYR A 50 7.17 4.01 -4.74
N MET A 51 7.13 5.00 -5.63
CA MET A 51 7.00 4.75 -7.08
C MET A 51 8.18 3.93 -7.63
N GLU A 52 9.41 4.21 -7.18
CA GLU A 52 10.59 3.43 -7.52
C GLU A 52 10.48 1.98 -6.99
N TRP A 53 9.99 1.82 -5.76
CA TRP A 53 9.72 0.51 -5.19
C TRP A 53 8.66 -0.27 -5.98
N GLU A 54 7.52 0.36 -6.29
CA GLU A 54 6.41 -0.22 -7.07
C GLU A 54 6.88 -0.65 -8.46
N TYR A 55 7.70 0.17 -9.13
CA TYR A 55 8.31 -0.21 -10.40
C TYR A 55 9.26 -1.39 -10.26
N SER A 56 10.09 -1.45 -9.21
CA SER A 56 11.05 -2.53 -9.00
C SER A 56 10.39 -3.87 -8.75
N ILE A 57 9.36 -3.92 -7.91
CA ILE A 57 8.62 -5.16 -7.63
C ILE A 57 7.92 -5.65 -8.90
N TRP A 58 7.29 -4.77 -9.68
CA TRP A 58 6.65 -5.16 -10.94
C TRP A 58 7.63 -5.81 -11.92
N LYS A 59 8.79 -5.18 -12.11
CA LYS A 59 9.81 -5.68 -13.03
C LYS A 59 10.40 -7.01 -12.57
N GLU A 60 10.85 -7.07 -11.33
CA GLU A 60 11.50 -8.26 -10.77
C GLU A 60 10.52 -9.43 -10.62
N PHE A 61 9.25 -9.16 -10.27
CA PHE A 61 8.22 -10.19 -10.15
C PHE A 61 7.95 -10.85 -11.50
N ALA A 62 7.80 -10.05 -12.57
CA ALA A 62 7.59 -10.58 -13.92
C ALA A 62 8.79 -11.41 -14.41
N ASP A 63 10.01 -11.03 -14.05
CA ASP A 63 11.23 -11.77 -14.40
C ASP A 63 11.34 -13.11 -13.64
N LEU A 64 10.93 -13.15 -12.36
CA LEU A 64 11.06 -14.32 -11.49
C LEU A 64 9.89 -15.30 -11.61
N PHE A 65 8.67 -14.80 -11.85
CA PHE A 65 7.42 -15.56 -11.83
C PHE A 65 6.58 -15.25 -13.08
N PRO A 66 7.04 -15.62 -14.27
CA PRO A 66 6.40 -15.23 -15.54
C PRO A 66 5.00 -15.83 -15.75
N ASP A 67 4.63 -16.86 -14.98
CA ASP A 67 3.33 -17.55 -15.05
C ASP A 67 2.34 -17.08 -13.97
N GLU A 68 2.72 -16.11 -13.14
CA GLU A 68 1.89 -15.57 -12.05
C GLU A 68 1.51 -14.11 -12.35
N ASP A 69 0.31 -13.72 -11.91
CA ASP A 69 -0.19 -12.36 -12.10
C ASP A 69 -0.10 -11.54 -10.80
N LEU A 70 0.32 -10.28 -10.92
CA LEU A 70 0.41 -9.31 -9.84
C LEU A 70 -0.53 -8.13 -10.12
N LEU A 71 -1.20 -7.61 -9.11
CA LEU A 71 -1.98 -6.38 -9.16
C LEU A 71 -1.58 -5.51 -7.97
N ILE A 72 -1.23 -4.26 -8.24
CA ILE A 72 -0.98 -3.25 -7.22
C ILE A 72 -1.94 -2.08 -7.47
N SER A 73 -2.81 -1.77 -6.51
CA SER A 73 -3.84 -0.75 -6.63
C SER A 73 -4.08 0.00 -5.32
N GLU A 74 -4.94 1.02 -5.38
CA GLU A 74 -5.62 1.50 -4.18
C GLU A 74 -6.61 0.45 -3.66
N GLU A 75 -7.22 0.71 -2.50
CA GLU A 75 -8.30 -0.13 -1.99
C GLU A 75 -9.50 -0.08 -2.94
N ASP A 76 -9.91 -1.23 -3.47
CA ASP A 76 -11.06 -1.34 -4.39
C ASP A 76 -11.99 -2.47 -3.98
N LYS A 77 -13.29 -2.24 -4.10
CA LYS A 77 -14.33 -3.25 -3.80
C LYS A 77 -14.32 -4.41 -4.79
N THR A 78 -13.72 -4.25 -5.97
CA THR A 78 -13.58 -5.33 -6.97
C THR A 78 -12.47 -6.30 -6.62
N ASN A 79 -11.55 -5.92 -5.74
CA ASN A 79 -10.46 -6.77 -5.30
C ASN A 79 -10.96 -7.77 -4.24
N ASP A 80 -10.82 -9.07 -4.51
CA ASP A 80 -11.10 -10.09 -3.49
C ASP A 80 -9.95 -10.18 -2.47
N MET A 81 -10.12 -9.43 -1.38
CA MET A 81 -9.19 -9.43 -0.25
C MET A 81 -9.56 -10.45 0.86
N THR A 82 -10.49 -11.39 0.61
CA THR A 82 -10.95 -12.34 1.63
C THR A 82 -9.85 -13.32 2.09
N ASN A 83 -8.92 -13.64 1.19
CA ASN A 83 -7.76 -14.48 1.47
C ASN A 83 -6.52 -13.62 1.77
N LEU A 84 -6.64 -12.77 2.79
CA LEU A 84 -5.58 -11.89 3.26
C LEU A 84 -4.39 -12.69 3.81
N ILE A 85 -3.20 -12.40 3.29
CA ILE A 85 -1.94 -13.05 3.69
C ILE A 85 -1.13 -12.12 4.58
N TYR A 86 -1.13 -10.81 4.28
CA TYR A 86 -0.31 -9.84 4.97
C TYR A 86 -1.03 -8.49 5.09
N SER A 87 -0.79 -7.78 6.18
CA SER A 87 -1.28 -6.42 6.39
C SER A 87 -0.29 -5.64 7.24
N TYR A 88 0.01 -4.41 6.83
CA TYR A 88 0.86 -3.46 7.53
C TYR A 88 0.19 -2.09 7.57
N ASN A 89 0.28 -1.42 8.72
CA ASN A 89 -0.21 -0.06 8.93
C ASN A 89 0.95 0.86 9.34
N GLY A 90 1.45 1.66 8.40
CA GLY A 90 2.55 2.58 8.62
C GLY A 90 2.21 3.83 9.43
N PHE A 91 0.93 4.11 9.70
CA PHE A 91 0.57 5.22 10.58
C PHE A 91 0.94 4.93 12.04
N ASP A 92 0.83 3.67 12.46
CA ASP A 92 1.17 3.25 13.82
C ASP A 92 2.68 3.44 14.06
N PHE A 93 3.51 3.02 13.11
CA PHE A 93 4.97 3.18 13.15
C PHE A 93 5.42 4.64 13.16
N VAL A 94 4.89 5.47 12.25
CA VAL A 94 5.22 6.90 12.20
C VAL A 94 4.76 7.61 13.48
N SER A 95 3.66 7.19 14.10
CA SER A 95 3.21 7.74 15.38
C SER A 95 4.17 7.42 16.53
N GLU A 96 4.77 6.23 16.57
CA GLU A 96 5.74 5.83 17.60
C GLU A 96 7.09 6.53 17.42
N VAL A 97 7.56 6.66 16.18
CA VAL A 97 8.77 7.43 15.85
C VAL A 97 8.57 8.91 16.23
N ARG A 98 7.40 9.49 15.92
CA ARG A 98 7.06 10.88 16.28
C ARG A 98 6.88 11.10 17.79
N LYS A 99 6.34 10.12 18.54
CA LYS A 99 6.30 10.19 20.02
C LYS A 99 7.70 10.23 20.63
N SER A 100 8.66 9.61 19.96
CA SER A 100 10.06 9.54 20.40
C SER A 100 10.89 10.76 19.98
N GLY A 101 10.40 11.60 19.05
CA GLY A 101 11.14 12.74 18.52
C GLY A 101 10.24 13.90 18.07
N ILE A 102 10.15 14.92 18.93
CA ILE A 102 9.84 16.34 18.64
C ILE A 102 8.41 16.65 18.13
N TYR A 103 7.71 17.47 18.93
CA TYR A 103 6.35 17.98 18.70
C TYR A 103 6.32 18.94 17.49
N PHE A 104 5.62 18.57 16.41
CA PHE A 104 5.15 19.52 15.41
C PHE A 104 3.63 19.61 15.46
N LYS A 105 3.14 20.83 15.62
CA LYS A 105 1.71 21.15 15.57
C LYS A 105 1.26 20.96 14.12
N MET A 106 0.58 19.85 13.83
CA MET A 106 -0.15 19.68 12.58
C MET A 106 -1.63 20.01 12.85
N ASP A 107 -2.12 21.06 12.21
CA ASP A 107 -3.56 21.32 12.12
C ASP A 107 -4.17 20.24 11.22
N PHE A 108 -4.86 19.27 11.82
CA PHE A 108 -5.71 18.32 11.11
C PHE A 108 -6.98 19.04 10.62
N GLY A 109 -6.86 19.73 9.49
CA GLY A 109 -8.00 20.18 8.71
C GLY A 109 -8.29 19.16 7.61
N LEU A 110 -9.03 18.10 7.93
CA LEU A 110 -9.98 17.39 7.07
C LEU A 110 -10.49 16.17 7.83
N LEU A 111 -11.63 16.37 8.50
CA LEU A 111 -12.55 15.30 8.85
C LEU A 111 -12.93 14.56 7.57
N CYS A 112 -12.77 13.23 7.58
CA CYS A 112 -13.58 12.38 6.72
C CYS A 112 -15.06 12.69 6.97
N SER A 113 -15.83 12.76 5.88
CA SER A 113 -17.24 13.13 5.74
C SER A 113 -17.57 14.63 5.85
N ASP A 114 -17.58 15.31 4.69
CA ASP A 114 -18.74 16.02 4.14
C ASP A 114 -18.35 16.67 2.80
N VAL A 115 -18.49 15.92 1.70
CA VAL A 115 -18.43 16.50 0.35
C VAL A 115 -19.86 16.87 -0.02
N ASP A 116 -20.22 18.13 0.20
CA ASP A 116 -21.51 18.68 -0.23
C ASP A 116 -21.40 19.10 -1.72
N TYR A 117 -22.01 18.31 -2.61
CA TYR A 117 -22.02 18.49 -4.07
C TYR A 117 -22.97 19.61 -4.54
N SER A 118 -23.04 20.72 -3.81
CA SER A 118 -24.03 21.77 -4.06
C SER A 118 -23.47 23.02 -4.72
N PHE A 119 -22.52 22.90 -5.66
CA PHE A 119 -22.28 23.95 -6.67
C PHE A 119 -21.77 23.35 -7.99
N ALA A 120 -22.70 22.75 -8.74
CA ALA A 120 -22.62 22.69 -10.19
C ALA A 120 -23.85 23.41 -10.74
N ALA A 121 -23.69 24.70 -11.06
CA ALA A 121 -24.56 25.48 -11.92
C ALA A 121 -23.74 26.62 -12.54
#